data_AF-A0A317Z9U9-F1
#
_entry.id   AF-A0A317Z9U9-F1
#
_cell.length_a   1.000
_cell.length_b   1.000
_cell.length_c   1.000
_cell.angle_alpha   90.00
_cell.angle_beta   90.00
_cell.angle_gamma   90.00
#
_symmetry.space_group_name_H-M   'P 1'
#
loop_
_entity.id
_entity.type
_entity.pdbx_description
1 polymer ?
#
loop_
_entity_poly.entity_id
_entity_poly.type
_entity_poly.pdbx_seq_one_letter_code
_entity_poly.pdbx_strand_id
1 'polypeptide(L)'
;DDKAANKHSKAIQDGYFKDDQVKDRDLSDYAGEWQSVYPLLKDGTLDEVFEHKAEDKGDKSAKEYKAYYDKGYKTDVEKIKITDNQITFTKYHTRHR
;
A
#
# COMPACT_ATOMS: atom_id res chain seq x y z
N ASP A 1 23.02 15.38 13.83
CA ASP A 1 23.51 14.01 13.66
C ASP A 1 22.45 13.23 12.88
N ASP A 2 22.73 12.97 11.61
CA ASP A 2 21.75 12.42 10.66
C ASP A 2 21.39 10.96 10.95
N LYS A 3 22.24 10.22 11.67
CA LYS A 3 21.93 8.83 12.09
C LYS A 3 20.82 8.80 13.13
N ALA A 4 20.82 9.74 14.07
CA ALA A 4 19.78 9.81 15.09
C ALA A 4 18.41 10.19 14.48
N ALA A 5 18.41 11.14 13.53
CA ALA A 5 17.21 11.52 12.79
C ALA A 5 16.63 10.36 11.96
N ASN A 6 17.49 9.59 11.27
CA ASN A 6 17.05 8.43 10.48
C ASN A 6 16.43 7.34 11.36
N LYS A 7 17.07 7.00 12.50
CA LYS A 7 16.51 6.03 13.47
C LYS A 7 15.16 6.47 14.02
N HIS A 8 14.99 7.75 14.33
CA HIS A 8 13.73 8.30 14.81
C HIS A 8 12.61 8.17 13.75
N SER A 9 12.90 8.54 12.50
CA SER A 9 11.93 8.39 11.40
C SER A 9 11.57 6.92 11.13
N LYS A 10 12.53 6.00 11.23
CA LYS A 10 12.28 4.56 11.07
C LYS A 10 11.36 4.02 12.16
N ALA A 11 11.59 4.41 13.42
CA ALA A 11 10.73 4.00 14.53
C ALA A 11 9.27 4.46 14.34
N ILE A 12 9.07 5.70 13.88
CA ILE A 12 7.73 6.22 13.58
C ILE A 12 7.06 5.39 12.46
N GLN A 13 7.78 5.10 11.38
CA GLN A 13 7.26 4.28 10.26
C GLN A 13 6.93 2.85 10.68
N ASP A 14 7.66 2.30 11.65
CA ASP A 14 7.40 0.97 12.23
C ASP A 14 6.23 0.96 13.24
N GLY A 15 5.63 2.12 13.51
CA GLY A 15 4.47 2.26 14.39
C GLY A 15 4.80 2.65 15.85
N TYR A 16 6.04 3.04 16.14
CA TYR A 16 6.45 3.49 17.47
C TYR A 16 6.50 5.02 17.53
N PHE A 17 5.38 5.62 17.94
CA PHE A 17 5.22 7.06 18.14
C PHE A 17 4.34 7.34 19.37
N LYS A 18 4.40 8.57 19.87
CA LYS A 18 3.55 9.04 20.96
C LYS A 18 2.28 9.70 20.39
N ASP A 19 1.20 9.66 21.14
CA ASP A 19 -0.08 10.26 20.75
C ASP A 19 0.05 11.77 20.46
N ASP A 20 0.91 12.49 21.20
CA ASP A 20 1.16 13.92 20.99
C ASP A 20 1.83 14.24 19.65
N GLN A 21 2.42 13.25 18.99
CA GLN A 21 3.03 13.35 17.65
C GLN A 21 2.00 13.16 16.53
N VAL A 22 0.79 12.64 16.82
CA VAL A 22 -0.28 12.51 15.82
C VAL A 22 -0.92 13.89 15.61
N LYS A 23 -1.09 14.27 14.34
CA LYS A 23 -1.65 15.56 13.92
C LYS A 23 -2.66 15.36 12.80
N ASP A 24 -3.59 16.31 12.72
CA ASP A 24 -4.50 16.41 11.58
C ASP A 24 -3.71 16.64 10.28
N ARG A 25 -4.28 16.17 9.16
CA ARG A 25 -3.66 16.24 7.83
C ARG A 25 -4.66 16.75 6.81
N ASP A 26 -4.16 17.53 5.87
CA ASP A 26 -4.95 18.04 4.76
C ASP A 26 -5.10 16.99 3.66
N LEU A 27 -6.17 17.09 2.86
CA LEU A 27 -6.38 16.20 1.71
C LEU A 27 -5.23 16.29 0.68
N SER A 28 -4.61 17.46 0.56
CA SER A 28 -3.49 17.74 -0.34
C SER A 28 -2.26 16.87 -0.07
N ASP A 29 -2.12 16.31 1.13
CA ASP A 29 -1.05 15.34 1.43
C ASP A 29 -1.11 14.08 0.55
N TYR A 30 -2.28 13.81 -0.04
CA TYR A 30 -2.51 12.69 -0.95
C TYR A 30 -2.75 13.13 -2.39
N ALA A 31 -2.52 14.42 -2.72
CA ALA A 31 -2.74 14.94 -4.07
C ALA A 31 -1.89 14.17 -5.10
N GLY A 32 -2.51 13.81 -6.22
CA GLY A 32 -1.87 13.03 -7.27
C GLY A 32 -2.79 12.02 -7.95
N GLU A 33 -2.19 11.22 -8.82
CA GLU A 33 -2.85 10.12 -9.51
C GLU A 33 -2.26 8.80 -9.01
N TRP A 34 -3.14 7.93 -8.52
CA TRP A 34 -2.79 6.69 -7.85
C TRP A 34 -3.39 5.50 -8.61
N GLN A 35 -2.61 4.43 -8.76
CA GLN A 35 -3.04 3.19 -9.39
C GLN A 35 -3.21 2.09 -8.35
N SER A 36 -4.23 1.25 -8.52
CA SER A 36 -4.38 0.03 -7.74
C SER A 36 -3.23 -0.93 -8.03
N VAL A 37 -2.69 -1.56 -6.99
CA VAL A 37 -1.66 -2.62 -7.11
C VAL A 37 -2.28 -4.01 -7.34
N TYR A 38 -3.60 -4.12 -7.28
CA TYR A 38 -4.29 -5.40 -7.45
C TYR A 38 -4.02 -6.07 -8.83
N PRO A 39 -3.98 -5.34 -9.97
CA PRO A 39 -3.59 -5.94 -11.25
C PRO A 39 -2.20 -6.58 -11.23
N LEU A 40 -1.23 -5.94 -10.59
CA LEU A 40 0.15 -6.45 -10.44
C LEU A 40 0.21 -7.73 -9.59
N LEU A 41 -0.71 -7.88 -8.63
CA LEU A 41 -0.87 -9.14 -7.92
C LEU A 41 -1.46 -10.22 -8.83
N LYS A 42 -2.45 -9.86 -9.64
CA LYS A 42 -3.20 -10.80 -10.50
C LYS A 42 -2.39 -11.31 -11.68
N ASP A 43 -1.54 -10.46 -12.26
CA ASP A 43 -0.66 -10.83 -13.38
C ASP A 43 0.64 -11.53 -12.94
N GLY A 44 0.92 -11.57 -11.63
CA GLY A 44 2.08 -12.25 -11.05
C GLY A 44 3.31 -11.37 -10.88
N THR A 45 3.25 -10.08 -11.24
CA THR A 45 4.37 -9.14 -11.06
C THR A 45 4.85 -9.05 -9.61
N LEU A 46 3.96 -9.26 -8.64
CA LEU A 46 4.31 -9.23 -7.21
C LEU A 46 4.80 -10.59 -6.66
N ASP A 47 4.96 -11.63 -7.47
CA ASP A 47 5.30 -12.97 -6.96
C ASP A 47 6.68 -13.02 -6.30
N GLU A 48 7.69 -12.35 -6.87
CA GLU A 48 9.04 -12.22 -6.29
C GLU A 48 9.01 -11.54 -4.91
N VAL A 49 8.10 -10.56 -4.71
CA VAL A 49 7.93 -9.89 -3.41
C VAL A 49 7.42 -10.87 -2.36
N PHE A 50 6.55 -11.81 -2.73
CA PHE A 50 6.02 -12.81 -1.80
C PHE A 50 7.01 -13.93 -1.51
N GLU A 51 7.83 -14.31 -2.48
CA GLU A 51 8.96 -15.22 -2.30
C GLU A 51 9.96 -14.63 -1.29
N HIS A 52 10.38 -13.38 -1.49
CA HIS A 52 11.30 -12.72 -0.58
C HIS A 52 10.73 -12.59 0.84
N LYS A 53 9.45 -12.25 0.99
CA LYS A 53 8.78 -12.23 2.30
C LYS A 53 8.75 -13.59 2.98
N ALA A 54 8.56 -14.68 2.22
CA ALA A 54 8.56 -16.03 2.76
C ALA A 54 9.96 -16.43 3.24
N GLU A 55 11.00 -16.07 2.50
CA GLU A 55 12.40 -16.32 2.87
C GLU A 55 12.82 -15.51 4.11
N ASP A 56 12.52 -14.21 4.13
CA ASP A 56 12.94 -13.31 5.21
C ASP A 56 12.27 -13.62 6.55
N LYS A 57 10.97 -13.92 6.51
CA LYS A 57 10.17 -14.08 7.73
C LYS A 57 9.99 -15.54 8.14
N GLY A 58 9.97 -16.47 7.19
CA GLY A 58 9.83 -17.91 7.44
C GLY A 58 8.51 -18.35 8.08
N ASP A 59 7.54 -17.45 8.27
CA ASP A 59 6.27 -17.72 8.98
C ASP A 59 5.13 -18.16 8.06
N LYS A 60 5.28 -17.96 6.74
CA LYS A 60 4.31 -18.31 5.69
C LYS A 60 5.03 -18.66 4.40
N SER A 61 4.44 -19.53 3.61
CA SER A 61 4.84 -19.74 2.21
C SER A 61 4.50 -18.53 1.34
N ALA A 62 5.17 -18.39 0.19
CA ALA A 62 4.87 -17.34 -0.80
C ALA A 62 3.39 -17.38 -1.24
N LYS A 63 2.80 -18.57 -1.35
CA LYS A 63 1.38 -18.75 -1.68
C LYS A 63 0.44 -18.21 -0.60
N GLU A 64 0.77 -18.42 0.67
CA GLU A 64 0.00 -17.89 1.79
C GLU A 64 0.13 -16.36 1.88
N TYR A 65 1.31 -15.81 1.59
CA TYR A 65 1.51 -14.37 1.44
C TYR A 65 0.66 -13.79 0.30
N LYS A 66 0.72 -14.39 -0.89
CA LYS A 66 -0.09 -13.98 -2.04
C LYS A 66 -1.58 -14.02 -1.72
N ALA A 67 -2.06 -15.06 -1.03
CA ALA A 67 -3.46 -15.17 -0.61
C ALA A 67 -3.86 -14.11 0.44
N TYR A 68 -2.95 -13.76 1.36
CA TYR A 68 -3.17 -12.67 2.32
C TYR A 68 -3.31 -11.32 1.61
N TYR A 69 -2.39 -11.01 0.69
CA TYR A 69 -2.41 -9.75 -0.07
C TYR A 69 -3.51 -9.71 -1.13
N ASP A 70 -3.94 -10.84 -1.70
CA ASP A 70 -5.10 -10.90 -2.61
C ASP A 70 -6.36 -10.39 -1.90
N LYS A 71 -6.60 -10.80 -0.65
CA LYS A 71 -7.72 -10.29 0.16
C LYS A 71 -7.58 -8.80 0.48
N GLY A 72 -6.36 -8.34 0.77
CA GLY A 72 -6.10 -6.94 1.15
C GLY A 72 -6.16 -5.96 -0.03
N TYR A 73 -5.68 -6.36 -1.21
CA TYR A 73 -5.60 -5.51 -2.39
C TYR A 73 -6.85 -5.56 -3.27
N LYS A 74 -7.69 -6.59 -3.14
CA LYS A 74 -8.88 -6.75 -3.98
C LYS A 74 -9.81 -5.53 -3.91
N THR A 75 -9.97 -4.90 -5.05
CA THR A 75 -10.86 -3.75 -5.26
C THR A 75 -11.33 -3.73 -6.72
N ASP A 76 -12.47 -3.10 -6.99
CA ASP A 76 -12.92 -2.79 -8.34
C ASP A 76 -12.57 -1.36 -8.80
N VAL A 77 -11.87 -0.60 -7.93
CA VAL A 77 -11.26 0.70 -8.26
C VAL A 77 -9.88 0.48 -8.87
N GLU A 78 -9.71 0.95 -10.10
CA GLU A 78 -8.44 0.90 -10.85
C GLU A 78 -7.56 2.10 -10.51
N LYS A 79 -8.14 3.30 -10.49
CA LYS A 79 -7.40 4.56 -10.29
C LYS A 79 -8.11 5.49 -9.32
N ILE A 80 -7.32 6.25 -8.58
CA ILE A 80 -7.80 7.34 -7.72
C ILE A 80 -7.07 8.60 -8.14
N LYS A 81 -7.82 9.67 -8.39
CA LYS A 81 -7.25 11.00 -8.60
C LYS A 81 -7.69 11.91 -7.46
N ILE A 82 -6.71 12.55 -6.82
CA ILE A 82 -6.94 13.46 -5.69
C ILE A 82 -6.42 14.84 -6.08
N THR A 83 -7.30 15.83 -5.98
CA THR A 83 -6.98 17.26 -6.03
C THR A 83 -7.33 17.89 -4.68
N ASP A 84 -7.03 19.18 -4.49
CA ASP A 84 -7.15 19.90 -3.22
C ASP A 84 -8.49 19.68 -2.47
N ASN A 85 -9.60 19.51 -3.20
CA ASN A 85 -10.93 19.38 -2.62
C ASN A 85 -11.78 18.23 -3.22
N GLN A 86 -11.20 17.35 -4.04
CA GLN A 86 -11.96 16.31 -4.73
C GLN A 86 -11.19 15.00 -4.84
N ILE A 87 -11.93 13.90 -4.69
CA ILE A 87 -11.45 12.54 -4.95
C ILE A 87 -12.31 11.95 -6.08
N THR A 88 -11.66 11.45 -7.12
CA THR A 88 -12.31 10.74 -8.23
C THR A 88 -11.86 9.28 -8.25
N PHE A 89 -12.82 8.37 -8.34
CA PHE A 89 -12.59 6.93 -8.42
C PHE A 89 -12.91 6.42 -9.84
N THR A 90 -11.93 5.80 -10.50
CA THR A 90 -12.14 5.09 -11.76
C THR A 90 -12.25 3.60 -11.48
N LYS A 91 -13.36 2.97 -11.87
CA LYS A 91 -13.59 1.53 -11.70
C LYS A 91 -13.23 0.76 -12.97
N TYR A 92 -12.81 -0.50 -12.83
CA TYR A 92 -12.63 -1.37 -13.99
C TYR A 92 -13.94 -1.47 -14.78
N HIS A 93 -13.86 -1.39 -16.11
CA HIS A 93 -15.02 -1.67 -16.96
C HIS A 93 -15.34 -3.16 -16.91
N THR A 94 -16.43 -3.55 -16.25
CA THR A 94 -16.97 -4.89 -16.37
C THR A 94 -17.66 -5.01 -17.73
N ARG A 95 -16.97 -5.52 -18.75
CA ARG A 95 -17.66 -5.99 -19.97
C ARG A 95 -18.31 -7.33 -19.64
N HIS A 96 -19.59 -7.30 -19.29
CA HIS A 96 -20.41 -8.50 -19.32
C HIS A 96 -20.48 -8.98 -20.79
N ARG A 97 -20.04 -10.22 -21.04
CA ARG A 97 -20.31 -10.95 -22.28
C ARG A 97 -21.60 -11.72 -22.14
#